data_AF-A0A519DZJ6-F1
#
_entry.id   AF-A0A519DZJ6-F1
#
_cell.length_a   1.000
_cell.length_b   1.000
_cell.length_c   1.000
_cell.angle_alpha   90.00
_cell.angle_beta   90.00
_cell.angle_gamma   90.00
#
_symmetry.space_group_name_H-M   'P 1'
#
loop_
_entity.id
_entity.type
_entity.pdbx_description
1 polymer ?
#
loop_
_entity_poly.entity_id
_entity_poly.type
_entity_poly.pdbx_seq_one_letter_code
_entity_poly.pdbx_strand_id
1 'polypeptide(L)'
;MEPQVGADPLGNHNKGVSMSSVFNLRIGGRLAVAFGLMVLLMLLMAGASHGGLTSVDGRLGQVLGDRYVKVRSVGRIFDELNLQSRNARNVLLLDTAQEREVELASIRESRVRAAKVYDELVPTIHDAKAKGLLADSLAVRKGYGEALDAFFAQVKTEDMDGAKLVLMQKLRPTQLAYVAALEKLVERQEQLMAESGSLAKEAVRETTLVLWIAVAVGVVAGVAFGVMATRSVTRPLAEVRRLMETVAGGDLTADVRVTRSDELGELQQSLARMVDGLRGLVREVRSGVDSVTTASSQIAAGNLDLSSRTEEQASSLEETASSMEEITGTVRQAADSARQATALAAEASGTAKRGGEVIGRVVA
;
A
#
# COMPACT_ATOMS: atom_id res chain seq x y z
N MET A 1 -17.07 -60.03 -23.83
CA MET A 1 -17.75 -59.39 -22.70
C MET A 1 -16.70 -58.52 -22.00
N GLU A 2 -16.55 -57.29 -22.50
CA GLU A 2 -15.92 -56.19 -21.73
C GLU A 2 -16.84 -55.85 -20.54
N PRO A 3 -16.28 -55.36 -19.42
CA PRO A 3 -16.14 -53.91 -19.27
C PRO A 3 -14.87 -53.41 -18.55
N GLN A 4 -14.48 -52.19 -18.95
CA GLN A 4 -13.68 -51.20 -18.22
C GLN A 4 -14.38 -50.84 -16.88
N VAL A 5 -13.73 -50.28 -15.85
CA VAL A 5 -13.48 -48.84 -15.65
C VAL A 5 -12.92 -48.69 -14.22
N GLY A 6 -11.99 -47.75 -13.99
CA GLY A 6 -11.90 -47.07 -12.69
C GLY A 6 -10.50 -46.88 -12.08
N ALA A 7 -9.54 -46.34 -12.83
CA ALA A 7 -8.37 -45.70 -12.23
C ALA A 7 -8.75 -44.24 -11.90
N ASP A 8 -8.76 -43.91 -10.61
CA ASP A 8 -8.89 -42.54 -10.11
C ASP A 8 -7.50 -42.02 -9.70
N PRO A 9 -6.91 -41.04 -10.40
CA PRO A 9 -5.86 -40.22 -9.85
C PRO A 9 -6.48 -38.89 -9.46
N LEU A 10 -6.73 -38.72 -8.16
CA LEU A 10 -7.02 -37.42 -7.55
C LEU A 10 -5.86 -36.46 -7.86
N GLY A 11 -6.05 -35.68 -8.93
CA GLY A 11 -5.24 -34.54 -9.28
C GLY A 11 -5.37 -33.48 -8.19
N ASN A 12 -4.39 -33.45 -7.30
CA ASN A 12 -4.20 -32.35 -6.36
C ASN A 12 -3.83 -31.08 -7.14
N HIS A 13 -4.84 -30.32 -7.55
CA HIS A 13 -4.70 -28.96 -8.07
C HIS A 13 -4.38 -28.00 -6.94
N ASN A 14 -3.16 -28.09 -6.41
CA ASN A 14 -2.58 -27.03 -5.62
C ASN A 14 -2.21 -25.88 -6.58
N LYS A 15 -3.19 -25.03 -6.92
CA LYS A 15 -2.95 -23.74 -7.61
C LYS A 15 -2.31 -22.78 -6.61
N GLY A 16 -1.04 -23.03 -6.28
CA GLY A 16 -0.19 -21.98 -5.75
C GLY A 16 -0.19 -20.84 -6.76
N VAL A 17 -0.65 -19.66 -6.34
CA VAL A 17 -0.53 -18.45 -7.15
C VAL A 17 0.95 -18.25 -7.44
N SER A 18 1.38 -18.65 -8.64
CA SER A 18 2.74 -18.44 -9.10
C SER A 18 3.05 -16.94 -9.02
N MET A 19 4.13 -16.57 -8.32
CA MET A 19 4.62 -15.19 -8.24
C MET A 19 4.73 -14.52 -9.63
N SER A 20 4.86 -15.30 -10.72
CA SER A 20 4.89 -14.78 -12.09
C SER A 20 3.59 -14.08 -12.54
N SER A 21 2.43 -14.43 -11.96
CA SER A 21 1.14 -13.89 -12.39
C SER A 21 0.89 -12.45 -11.92
N VAL A 22 1.51 -12.03 -10.81
CA VAL A 22 1.34 -10.66 -10.25
C VAL A 22 2.07 -9.62 -11.10
N PHE A 23 3.13 -10.03 -11.81
CA PHE A 23 3.92 -9.15 -12.67
C PHE A 23 3.26 -8.80 -14.02
N ASN A 24 2.16 -9.46 -14.37
CA ASN A 24 1.38 -9.17 -15.58
C ASN A 24 0.12 -8.34 -15.30
N LEU A 25 -0.21 -8.08 -14.04
CA LEU A 25 -1.29 -7.17 -13.67
C LEU A 25 -0.94 -5.74 -14.07
N ARG A 26 -1.94 -4.96 -14.44
CA ARG A 26 -1.86 -3.50 -14.54
C ARG A 26 -1.33 -2.87 -13.25
N ILE A 27 -0.61 -1.74 -13.36
CA ILE A 27 0.01 -1.06 -12.20
C ILE A 27 -1.03 -0.79 -11.11
N GLY A 28 -2.22 -0.29 -11.49
CA GLY A 28 -3.32 -0.06 -10.56
C GLY A 28 -3.77 -1.32 -9.84
N GLY A 29 -3.85 -2.46 -10.55
CA GLY A 29 -4.20 -3.76 -9.95
C GLY A 29 -3.17 -4.24 -8.93
N ARG A 30 -1.86 -4.06 -9.20
CA ARG A 30 -0.80 -4.42 -8.24
C ARG A 30 -0.88 -3.58 -6.96
N LEU A 31 -1.07 -2.27 -7.11
CA LEU A 31 -1.23 -1.36 -5.97
C LEU A 31 -2.48 -1.70 -5.16
N ALA A 32 -3.61 -1.97 -5.84
CA ALA A 32 -4.84 -2.37 -5.19
C ALA A 32 -4.69 -3.66 -4.37
N VAL A 33 -3.95 -4.65 -4.87
CA VAL A 33 -3.64 -5.88 -4.12
C VAL A 33 -2.78 -5.57 -2.89
N ALA A 34 -1.73 -4.76 -3.02
CA ALA A 34 -0.85 -4.42 -1.91
C ALA A 34 -1.59 -3.65 -0.79
N PHE A 35 -2.36 -2.62 -1.16
CA PHE A 35 -3.19 -1.87 -0.22
C PHE A 35 -4.33 -2.72 0.35
N GLY A 36 -4.97 -3.56 -0.48
CA GLY A 36 -6.01 -4.48 -0.05
C GLY A 36 -5.52 -5.47 1.00
N LEU A 37 -4.32 -6.03 0.83
CA LEU A 37 -3.68 -6.89 1.83
C LEU A 37 -3.37 -6.14 3.14
N MET A 38 -2.91 -4.89 3.06
CA MET A 38 -2.69 -4.07 4.28
C MET A 38 -4.01 -3.79 5.01
N VAL A 39 -5.07 -3.41 4.29
CA VAL A 39 -6.39 -3.17 4.87
C VAL A 39 -6.95 -4.46 5.48
N LEU A 40 -6.84 -5.59 4.77
CA LEU A 40 -7.25 -6.90 5.29
C LEU A 40 -6.50 -7.23 6.59
N LEU A 41 -5.18 -7.02 6.63
CA LEU A 41 -4.39 -7.25 7.83
C LEU A 41 -4.82 -6.33 8.98
N MET A 42 -5.09 -5.05 8.71
CA MET A 42 -5.61 -4.11 9.71
C MET A 42 -6.97 -4.57 10.26
N LEU A 43 -7.86 -5.06 9.40
CA LEU A 43 -9.16 -5.59 9.82
C LEU A 43 -9.00 -6.86 10.67
N LEU A 44 -8.11 -7.78 10.29
CA LEU A 44 -7.80 -8.97 11.08
C LEU A 44 -7.20 -8.60 12.44
N MET A 45 -6.29 -7.62 12.49
CA MET A 45 -5.73 -7.11 13.75
C MET A 45 -6.80 -6.45 14.62
N ALA A 46 -7.68 -5.64 14.05
CA ALA A 46 -8.79 -5.03 14.77
C ALA A 46 -9.73 -6.09 15.34
N GLY A 47 -10.05 -7.13 14.56
CA GLY A 47 -10.85 -8.27 15.02
C GLY A 47 -10.19 -9.06 16.15
N ALA A 48 -8.90 -9.40 16.01
CA ALA A 48 -8.14 -10.09 17.05
C ALA A 48 -8.03 -9.27 18.34
N SER A 49 -7.77 -7.96 18.20
CA SER A 49 -7.73 -7.02 19.34
C SER A 49 -9.09 -6.94 20.04
N HIS A 50 -10.18 -6.82 19.29
CA HIS A 50 -11.52 -6.78 19.86
C HIS A 50 -11.88 -8.08 20.58
N GLY A 51 -11.59 -9.24 19.99
CA GLY A 51 -11.77 -10.55 20.64
C GLY A 51 -10.93 -10.69 21.92
N GLY A 52 -9.68 -10.22 21.90
CA GLY A 52 -8.83 -10.21 23.08
C GLY A 52 -9.36 -9.28 24.18
N LEU A 53 -9.77 -8.05 23.84
CA LEU A 53 -10.33 -7.08 24.79
C LEU A 53 -11.62 -7.58 25.44
N THR A 54 -12.51 -8.20 24.67
CA THR A 54 -13.75 -8.80 25.20
C THR A 54 -13.47 -9.98 26.14
N SER A 55 -12.46 -10.81 25.83
CA SER A 55 -12.00 -11.85 26.77
C SER A 55 -11.42 -11.26 28.05
N VAL A 56 -10.67 -10.17 27.98
CA VAL A 56 -10.11 -9.50 29.16
C VAL A 56 -11.21 -8.87 30.01
N ASP A 57 -12.16 -8.20 29.37
CA ASP A 57 -13.33 -7.59 30.03
C ASP A 57 -14.14 -8.64 30.80
N GLY A 58 -14.47 -9.78 30.18
CA GLY A 58 -15.18 -10.87 30.84
C GLY A 58 -14.42 -11.45 32.05
N ARG A 59 -13.10 -11.65 31.92
CA ARG A 59 -12.26 -12.15 33.04
C ARG A 59 -12.14 -11.12 34.16
N LEU A 60 -11.99 -9.84 33.84
CA LEU A 60 -11.93 -8.77 34.82
C LEU A 60 -13.29 -8.55 35.51
N GLY A 61 -14.39 -8.71 34.77
CA GLY A 61 -15.75 -8.75 35.29
C GLY A 61 -15.94 -9.86 36.31
N GLN A 62 -15.35 -11.04 36.09
CA GLN A 62 -15.36 -12.11 37.11
C GLN A 62 -14.54 -11.73 38.35
N VAL A 63 -13.37 -11.11 38.19
CA VAL A 63 -12.54 -10.66 39.33
C VAL A 63 -13.29 -9.62 40.18
N LEU A 64 -13.83 -8.58 39.55
CA LEU A 64 -14.43 -7.44 40.25
C LEU A 64 -15.88 -7.70 40.67
N GLY A 65 -16.68 -8.34 39.81
CA GLY A 65 -18.11 -8.56 40.00
C GLY A 65 -18.46 -9.83 40.79
N ASP A 66 -17.56 -10.81 40.85
CA ASP A 66 -17.79 -12.06 41.58
C ASP A 66 -16.77 -12.29 42.70
N ARG A 67 -15.47 -12.40 42.37
CA ARG A 67 -14.43 -12.78 43.34
C ARG A 67 -14.22 -11.73 44.43
N TYR A 68 -14.02 -10.47 44.05
CA TYR A 68 -13.83 -9.36 44.99
C TYR A 68 -15.04 -9.16 45.90
N VAL A 69 -16.27 -9.31 45.35
CA VAL A 69 -17.50 -9.20 46.13
C VAL A 69 -17.53 -10.24 47.25
N LYS A 70 -17.11 -11.48 46.99
CA LYS A 70 -17.05 -12.56 48.00
C LYS A 70 -16.01 -12.26 49.08
N VAL A 71 -14.80 -11.83 48.72
CA VAL A 71 -13.77 -11.39 49.68
C VAL A 71 -14.32 -10.28 50.57
N ARG A 72 -14.91 -9.25 49.97
CA ARG A 72 -15.51 -8.11 50.69
C ARG A 72 -16.65 -8.55 51.62
N SER A 73 -17.49 -9.49 51.21
CA SER A 73 -18.58 -10.00 52.04
C SER A 73 -18.05 -10.74 53.28
N VAL A 74 -16.99 -11.54 53.14
CA VAL A 74 -16.33 -12.15 54.32
C VAL A 74 -15.72 -11.08 55.22
N GLY A 75 -15.10 -10.05 54.65
CA GLY A 75 -14.60 -8.89 55.40
C GLY A 75 -15.70 -8.17 56.19
N ARG A 76 -16.87 -7.94 55.60
CA ARG A 76 -18.02 -7.35 56.33
C ARG A 76 -18.48 -8.22 57.50
N ILE A 77 -18.47 -9.54 57.35
CA ILE A 77 -18.81 -10.45 58.46
C ILE A 77 -17.77 -10.31 59.59
N PHE A 78 -16.49 -10.16 59.24
CA PHE A 78 -15.40 -9.92 60.18
C PHE A 78 -15.60 -8.60 60.95
N ASP A 79 -16.00 -7.52 60.26
CA ASP A 79 -16.29 -6.22 60.86
C ASP A 79 -17.45 -6.31 61.86
N GLU A 80 -18.54 -6.99 61.49
CA GLU A 80 -19.69 -7.21 62.38
C GLU A 80 -19.30 -8.07 63.60
N LEU A 81 -18.48 -9.11 63.42
CA LEU A 81 -17.98 -9.93 64.52
C LEU A 81 -17.13 -9.10 65.51
N ASN A 82 -16.26 -8.23 65.00
CA ASN A 82 -15.44 -7.35 65.83
C ASN A 82 -16.27 -6.30 66.56
N LEU A 83 -17.29 -5.74 65.92
CA LEU A 83 -18.27 -4.86 66.56
C LEU A 83 -18.95 -5.59 67.73
N GLN A 84 -19.45 -6.81 67.50
CA GLN A 84 -20.11 -7.60 68.55
C GLN A 84 -19.18 -7.88 69.73
N SER A 85 -17.92 -8.25 69.47
CA SER A 85 -16.92 -8.50 70.50
C SER A 85 -16.58 -7.25 71.31
N ARG A 86 -16.39 -6.10 70.65
CA ARG A 86 -16.10 -4.82 71.31
C ARG A 86 -17.26 -4.40 72.20
N ASN A 87 -18.48 -4.44 71.68
CA ASN A 87 -19.67 -4.02 72.42
C ASN A 87 -19.93 -4.96 73.61
N ALA A 88 -19.72 -6.27 73.45
CA ALA A 88 -19.83 -7.22 74.57
C ALA A 88 -18.85 -6.90 75.70
N ARG A 89 -17.63 -6.42 75.39
CA ARG A 89 -16.68 -5.93 76.40
C ARG A 89 -17.12 -4.60 77.00
N ASN A 90 -17.62 -3.66 76.19
CA ASN A 90 -18.14 -2.38 76.67
C ASN A 90 -19.27 -2.58 77.70
N VAL A 91 -20.16 -3.55 77.48
CA VAL A 91 -21.23 -3.89 78.43
C VAL A 91 -20.70 -4.17 79.85
N LEU A 92 -19.52 -4.79 79.98
CA LEU A 92 -18.89 -5.06 81.29
C LEU A 92 -18.19 -3.84 81.90
N LEU A 93 -17.98 -2.78 81.12
CA LEU A 93 -17.30 -1.54 81.54
C LEU A 93 -18.28 -0.41 81.85
N LEU A 94 -19.56 -0.55 81.46
CA LEU A 94 -20.59 0.47 81.61
C LEU A 94 -21.33 0.34 82.95
N ASP A 95 -21.55 1.49 83.60
CA ASP A 95 -22.10 1.55 84.95
C ASP A 95 -23.62 1.33 84.96
N THR A 96 -24.35 1.87 83.98
CA THR A 96 -25.82 1.83 83.99
C THR A 96 -26.42 0.75 83.09
N ALA A 97 -27.57 0.21 83.51
CA ALA A 97 -28.33 -0.76 82.71
C ALA A 97 -28.80 -0.17 81.36
N GLN A 98 -29.10 1.13 81.33
CA GLN A 98 -29.53 1.82 80.11
C GLN A 98 -28.42 1.89 79.06
N GLU A 99 -27.19 2.23 79.46
CA GLU A 99 -26.04 2.25 78.55
C GLU A 99 -25.68 0.84 78.07
N ARG A 100 -25.74 -0.16 78.96
CA ARG A 100 -25.54 -1.57 78.59
C ARG A 100 -26.56 -2.02 77.54
N GLU A 101 -27.83 -1.63 77.68
CA GLU A 101 -28.88 -2.02 76.74
C GLU A 101 -28.64 -1.45 75.33
N VAL A 102 -28.07 -0.25 75.20
CA VAL A 102 -27.68 0.32 73.90
C VAL A 102 -26.64 -0.57 73.21
N GLU A 103 -25.62 -1.02 73.94
CA GLU A 103 -24.60 -1.92 73.39
C GLU A 103 -25.16 -3.31 73.04
N LEU A 104 -26.03 -3.86 73.90
CA LEU A 104 -26.74 -5.13 73.64
C LEU A 104 -27.62 -5.06 72.39
N ALA A 105 -28.34 -3.94 72.19
CA ALA A 105 -29.13 -3.69 70.99
C ALA A 105 -28.24 -3.65 69.73
N SER A 106 -27.10 -2.94 69.79
CA SER A 106 -26.14 -2.88 68.70
C SER A 106 -25.59 -4.26 68.31
N ILE A 107 -25.31 -5.13 69.29
CA ILE A 107 -24.91 -6.53 69.04
C ILE A 107 -26.04 -7.29 68.33
N ARG A 108 -27.29 -7.15 68.75
CA ARG A 108 -28.44 -7.82 68.11
C ARG A 108 -28.62 -7.38 66.66
N GLU A 109 -28.55 -6.08 66.39
CA GLU A 109 -28.61 -5.54 65.02
C GLU A 109 -27.45 -6.03 64.16
N SER A 110 -26.24 -6.06 64.71
CA SER A 110 -25.05 -6.60 64.04
C SER A 110 -25.21 -8.07 63.66
N ARG A 111 -25.82 -8.90 64.54
CA ARG A 111 -26.13 -10.31 64.21
C ARG A 111 -27.08 -10.42 63.03
N VAL A 112 -28.07 -9.53 62.92
CA VAL A 112 -29.01 -9.48 61.79
C VAL A 112 -28.30 -9.06 60.50
N ARG A 113 -27.45 -8.01 60.55
CA ARG A 113 -26.66 -7.59 59.38
C ARG A 113 -25.72 -8.69 58.90
N ALA A 114 -25.00 -9.34 59.83
CA ALA A 114 -24.15 -10.47 59.50
C ALA A 114 -24.96 -11.64 58.89
N ALA A 115 -26.16 -11.93 59.41
CA ALA A 115 -27.04 -12.96 58.84
C ALA A 115 -27.37 -12.67 57.38
N LYS A 116 -27.78 -11.45 57.08
CA LYS A 116 -28.08 -11.02 55.72
C LYS A 116 -26.89 -11.20 54.78
N VAL A 117 -25.68 -10.85 55.22
CA VAL A 117 -24.47 -11.05 54.39
C VAL A 117 -24.21 -12.54 54.12
N TYR A 118 -24.47 -13.43 55.09
CA TYR A 118 -24.40 -14.87 54.84
C TYR A 118 -25.47 -15.34 53.85
N ASP A 119 -26.72 -14.90 54.00
CA ASP A 119 -27.81 -15.30 53.11
C ASP A 119 -27.53 -14.91 51.65
N GLU A 120 -26.87 -13.77 51.44
CA GLU A 120 -26.40 -13.33 50.12
C GLU A 120 -25.15 -14.10 49.64
N LEU A 121 -24.21 -14.41 50.54
CA LEU A 121 -22.94 -15.05 50.19
C LEU A 121 -23.08 -16.55 49.88
N VAL A 122 -23.84 -17.29 50.68
CA VAL A 122 -24.02 -18.75 50.58
C VAL A 122 -24.35 -19.22 49.16
N PRO A 123 -25.35 -18.67 48.45
CA PRO A 123 -25.71 -19.14 47.11
C PRO A 123 -24.62 -18.86 46.06
N THR A 124 -23.70 -17.93 46.31
CA THR A 124 -22.67 -17.52 45.34
C THR A 124 -21.38 -18.35 45.43
N ILE A 125 -21.17 -19.07 46.54
CA ILE A 125 -19.95 -19.88 46.72
C ILE A 125 -20.15 -21.24 46.05
N HIS A 126 -19.52 -21.42 44.89
CA HIS A 126 -19.58 -22.66 44.11
C HIS A 126 -18.35 -23.57 44.26
N ASP A 127 -17.18 -23.01 44.60
CA ASP A 127 -15.93 -23.77 44.82
C ASP A 127 -16.09 -24.76 45.98
N ALA A 128 -15.73 -26.03 45.76
CA ALA A 128 -15.98 -27.11 46.72
C ALA A 128 -15.26 -26.89 48.05
N LYS A 129 -14.00 -26.43 48.01
CA LYS A 129 -13.20 -26.13 49.20
C LYS A 129 -13.78 -24.93 49.96
N ALA A 130 -14.13 -23.85 49.26
CA ALA A 130 -14.75 -22.68 49.85
C ALA A 130 -16.14 -22.98 50.44
N LYS A 131 -16.92 -23.87 49.83
CA LYS A 131 -18.19 -24.36 50.40
C LYS A 131 -17.98 -25.07 51.73
N GLY A 132 -16.96 -25.93 51.83
CA GLY A 132 -16.59 -26.58 53.09
C GLY A 132 -16.22 -25.56 54.17
N LEU A 133 -15.34 -24.61 53.83
CA LEU A 133 -14.91 -23.55 54.76
C LEU A 133 -16.07 -22.62 55.19
N LEU A 134 -17.02 -22.34 54.29
CA LEU A 134 -18.23 -21.61 54.61
C LEU A 134 -19.14 -22.41 55.57
N ALA A 135 -19.28 -23.72 55.37
CA ALA A 135 -20.04 -24.57 56.28
C ALA A 135 -19.40 -24.60 57.68
N ASP A 136 -18.07 -24.69 57.75
CA ASP A 136 -17.31 -24.60 58.99
C ASP A 136 -17.54 -23.24 59.68
N SER A 137 -17.50 -22.13 58.94
CA SER A 137 -17.74 -20.80 59.50
C SER A 137 -19.16 -20.65 60.02
N LEU A 138 -20.17 -21.22 59.36
CA LEU A 138 -21.55 -21.27 59.83
C LEU A 138 -21.72 -22.12 61.10
N ALA A 139 -21.03 -23.26 61.18
CA ALA A 139 -21.06 -24.12 62.37
C ALA A 139 -20.46 -23.39 63.60
N VAL A 140 -19.31 -22.74 63.43
CA VAL A 140 -18.69 -21.97 64.51
C VAL A 140 -19.49 -20.72 64.86
N ARG A 141 -20.09 -20.04 63.87
CA ARG A 141 -21.01 -18.92 64.08
C ARG A 141 -22.18 -19.28 65.00
N LYS A 142 -22.75 -20.49 64.86
CA LYS A 142 -23.82 -20.97 65.73
C LYS A 142 -23.35 -21.02 67.19
N GLY A 143 -22.19 -21.63 67.46
CA GLY A 143 -21.63 -21.71 68.82
C GLY A 143 -21.28 -20.34 69.41
N TYR A 144 -20.80 -19.40 68.60
CA TYR A 144 -20.60 -18.01 69.02
C TYR A 144 -21.92 -17.31 69.37
N GLY A 145 -22.98 -17.54 68.59
CA GLY A 145 -24.33 -17.03 68.87
C GLY A 145 -24.88 -17.55 70.21
N GLU A 146 -24.75 -18.85 70.47
CA GLU A 146 -25.16 -19.46 71.74
C GLU A 146 -24.37 -18.88 72.93
N ALA A 147 -23.08 -18.60 72.75
CA ALA A 147 -22.25 -17.94 73.77
C ALA A 147 -22.67 -16.49 74.02
N LEU A 148 -23.08 -15.74 72.97
CA LEU A 148 -23.66 -14.40 73.11
C LEU A 148 -25.00 -14.45 73.86
N ASP A 149 -25.85 -15.43 73.57
CA ASP A 149 -27.14 -15.58 74.24
C ASP A 149 -26.95 -15.90 75.73
N ALA A 150 -25.97 -16.74 76.08
CA ALA A 150 -25.58 -16.99 77.47
C ALA A 150 -25.03 -15.73 78.16
N PHE A 151 -24.23 -14.93 77.45
CA PHE A 151 -23.73 -13.64 77.97
C PHE A 151 -24.88 -12.67 78.24
N PHE A 152 -25.82 -12.52 77.30
CA PHE A 152 -27.01 -11.68 77.45
C PHE A 152 -27.87 -12.11 78.64
N ALA A 153 -28.01 -13.42 78.87
CA ALA A 153 -28.78 -13.93 80.01
C ALA A 153 -28.20 -13.45 81.35
N GLN A 154 -26.88 -13.51 81.53
CA GLN A 154 -26.21 -13.03 82.75
C GLN A 154 -26.33 -11.52 82.92
N VAL A 155 -26.18 -10.76 81.83
CA VAL A 155 -26.32 -9.30 81.87
C VAL A 155 -27.74 -8.89 82.25
N LYS A 156 -28.75 -9.62 81.75
CA LYS A 156 -30.17 -9.38 82.04
C LYS A 156 -30.53 -9.66 83.51
N THR A 157 -29.87 -10.63 84.15
CA THR A 157 -30.03 -10.92 85.58
C THR A 157 -29.15 -10.04 86.48
N GLU A 158 -28.50 -9.01 85.91
CA GLU A 158 -27.55 -8.12 86.57
C GLU A 158 -26.33 -8.82 87.20
N ASP A 159 -26.03 -10.05 86.80
CA ASP A 159 -24.86 -10.81 87.25
C ASP A 159 -23.63 -10.48 86.38
N MET A 160 -22.93 -9.40 86.71
CA MET A 160 -21.75 -8.94 85.94
C MET A 160 -20.54 -9.86 86.09
N ASP A 161 -20.37 -10.52 87.24
CA ASP A 161 -19.29 -11.48 87.45
C ASP A 161 -19.53 -12.76 86.64
N GLY A 162 -20.77 -13.25 86.63
CA GLY A 162 -21.23 -14.33 85.75
C GLY A 162 -21.07 -13.98 84.28
N ALA A 163 -21.46 -12.76 83.87
CA ALA A 163 -21.28 -12.27 82.50
C ALA A 163 -19.80 -12.22 82.10
N LYS A 164 -18.91 -11.73 82.98
CA LYS A 164 -17.46 -11.72 82.77
C LYS A 164 -16.88 -13.13 82.63
N LEU A 165 -17.34 -14.06 83.46
CA LEU A 165 -16.93 -15.47 83.38
C LEU A 165 -17.33 -16.09 82.05
N VAL A 166 -18.60 -15.91 81.63
CA VAL A 166 -19.10 -16.37 80.32
C VAL A 166 -18.31 -15.72 79.18
N LEU A 167 -18.02 -14.42 79.27
CA LEU A 167 -17.27 -13.72 78.25
C LEU A 167 -15.86 -14.30 78.08
N MET A 168 -15.15 -14.56 79.18
CA MET A 168 -13.77 -15.07 79.16
C MET A 168 -13.69 -16.55 78.80
N GLN A 169 -14.59 -17.39 79.31
CA GLN A 169 -14.51 -18.85 79.19
C GLN A 169 -15.29 -19.42 78.00
N LYS A 170 -16.31 -18.72 77.50
CA LYS A 170 -17.15 -19.20 76.39
C LYS A 170 -17.10 -18.28 75.19
N LEU A 171 -17.44 -17.00 75.36
CA LEU A 171 -17.60 -16.07 74.24
C LEU A 171 -16.29 -15.76 73.51
N ARG A 172 -15.21 -15.47 74.24
CA ARG A 172 -13.90 -15.19 73.64
C ARG A 172 -13.32 -16.42 72.91
N PRO A 173 -13.32 -17.64 73.46
CA PRO A 173 -12.89 -18.83 72.72
C PRO A 173 -13.68 -19.08 71.44
N THR A 174 -15.03 -18.97 71.48
CA THR A 174 -15.86 -19.16 70.28
C THR A 174 -15.66 -18.03 69.27
N GLN A 175 -15.41 -16.79 69.72
CA GLN A 175 -15.01 -15.68 68.85
C GLN A 175 -13.70 -15.99 68.10
N LEU A 176 -12.66 -16.44 68.81
CA LEU A 176 -11.36 -16.74 68.19
C LEU A 176 -11.46 -17.89 67.19
N ALA A 177 -12.23 -18.93 67.51
CA ALA A 177 -12.52 -20.00 66.57
C ALA A 177 -13.26 -19.48 65.33
N TYR A 178 -14.18 -18.52 65.52
CA TYR A 178 -14.95 -17.96 64.42
C TYR A 178 -14.08 -17.08 63.51
N VAL A 179 -13.23 -16.23 64.09
CA VAL A 179 -12.20 -15.46 63.38
C VAL A 179 -11.32 -16.39 62.53
N ALA A 180 -10.79 -17.47 63.12
CA ALA A 180 -9.94 -18.41 62.40
C ALA A 180 -10.67 -19.13 61.25
N ALA A 181 -11.97 -19.41 61.39
CA ALA A 181 -12.77 -19.99 60.31
C ALA A 181 -12.99 -18.98 59.16
N LEU A 182 -13.26 -17.72 59.48
CA LEU A 182 -13.39 -16.64 58.49
C LEU A 182 -12.08 -16.33 57.77
N GLU A 183 -10.95 -16.36 58.49
CA GLU A 183 -9.60 -16.19 57.90
C GLU A 183 -9.31 -17.25 56.83
N LYS A 184 -9.59 -18.53 57.13
CA LYS A 184 -9.42 -19.59 56.13
C LYS A 184 -10.33 -19.40 54.91
N LEU A 185 -11.56 -18.95 55.13
CA LEU A 185 -12.52 -18.70 54.05
C LEU A 185 -12.07 -17.52 53.17
N VAL A 186 -11.66 -16.40 53.75
CA VAL A 186 -11.19 -15.24 52.99
C VAL A 186 -9.89 -15.56 52.24
N GLU A 187 -8.95 -16.29 52.85
CA GLU A 187 -7.71 -16.72 52.20
C GLU A 187 -8.01 -17.56 50.95
N ARG A 188 -8.97 -18.49 51.02
CA ARG A 188 -9.39 -19.25 49.84
C ARG A 188 -10.04 -18.36 48.77
N GLN A 189 -10.85 -17.37 49.15
CA GLN A 189 -11.45 -16.44 48.19
C GLN A 189 -10.40 -15.52 47.55
N GLU A 190 -9.39 -15.08 48.30
CA GLU A 190 -8.26 -14.30 47.78
C GLU A 190 -7.42 -15.12 46.80
N GLN A 191 -7.14 -16.40 47.10
CA GLN A 191 -6.48 -17.31 46.17
C GLN A 191 -7.27 -17.45 44.86
N LEU A 192 -8.59 -17.68 44.94
CA LEU A 192 -9.46 -17.76 43.76
C LEU A 192 -9.49 -16.44 42.96
N MET A 193 -9.46 -15.30 43.65
CA MET A 193 -9.38 -13.98 43.03
C MET A 193 -8.04 -13.80 42.30
N ALA A 194 -6.93 -14.20 42.92
CA ALA A 194 -5.60 -14.14 42.34
C ALA A 194 -5.46 -15.07 41.12
N GLU A 195 -6.00 -16.29 41.18
CA GLU A 195 -6.09 -17.23 40.05
C GLU A 195 -6.84 -16.60 38.87
N SER A 196 -8.04 -16.06 39.10
CA SER A 196 -8.81 -15.33 38.07
C SER A 196 -8.06 -14.11 37.53
N GLY A 197 -7.32 -13.39 38.38
CA GLY A 197 -6.46 -12.27 37.95
C GLY A 197 -5.28 -12.70 37.09
N SER A 198 -4.65 -13.85 37.38
CA SER A 198 -3.58 -14.42 36.55
C SER A 198 -4.10 -14.80 35.17
N LEU A 199 -5.25 -15.46 35.11
CA LEU A 199 -5.92 -15.81 33.86
C LEU A 199 -6.23 -14.55 33.03
N ALA A 200 -6.62 -13.43 33.64
CA ALA A 200 -6.80 -12.17 32.92
C ALA A 200 -5.48 -11.64 32.32
N LYS A 201 -4.38 -11.71 33.07
CA LYS A 201 -3.05 -11.31 32.60
C LYS A 201 -2.54 -12.20 31.46
N GLU A 202 -2.79 -13.51 31.52
CA GLU A 202 -2.46 -14.44 30.46
C GLU A 202 -3.21 -14.11 29.16
N ALA A 203 -4.50 -13.80 29.23
CA ALA A 203 -5.29 -13.39 28.06
C ALA A 203 -4.73 -12.12 27.40
N VAL A 204 -4.26 -11.14 28.19
CA VAL A 204 -3.57 -9.96 27.68
C VAL A 204 -2.28 -10.35 26.95
N ARG A 205 -1.47 -11.23 27.54
CA ARG A 205 -0.20 -11.68 26.96
C ARG A 205 -0.40 -12.43 25.65
N GLU A 206 -1.35 -13.35 25.59
CA GLU A 206 -1.70 -14.10 24.38
C GLU A 206 -2.16 -13.15 23.26
N THR A 207 -3.10 -12.25 23.56
CA THR A 207 -3.60 -11.25 22.60
C THR A 207 -2.45 -10.36 22.09
N THR A 208 -1.60 -9.88 23.00
CA THR A 208 -0.46 -9.02 22.65
C THR A 208 0.54 -9.74 21.75
N LEU A 209 0.83 -11.01 22.01
CA LEU A 209 1.73 -11.82 21.20
C LEU A 209 1.18 -12.03 19.78
N VAL A 210 -0.12 -12.34 19.65
CA VAL A 210 -0.78 -12.47 18.34
C VAL A 210 -0.71 -11.16 17.56
N LEU A 211 -0.95 -10.01 18.20
CA LEU A 211 -0.85 -8.70 17.56
C LEU A 211 0.58 -8.38 17.10
N TRP A 212 1.61 -8.68 17.91
CA TRP A 212 3.00 -8.49 17.50
C TRP A 212 3.41 -9.38 16.33
N ILE A 213 2.95 -10.63 16.31
CA ILE A 213 3.17 -11.54 15.16
C ILE A 213 2.49 -10.96 13.92
N ALA A 214 1.25 -10.48 14.02
CA ALA A 214 0.54 -9.86 12.91
C ALA A 214 1.25 -8.62 12.38
N VAL A 215 1.78 -7.76 13.26
CA VAL A 215 2.61 -6.61 12.89
C VAL A 215 3.88 -7.06 12.17
N ALA A 216 4.60 -8.04 12.71
CA ALA A 216 5.83 -8.54 12.09
C ALA A 216 5.57 -9.09 10.68
N VAL A 217 4.50 -9.89 10.51
CA VAL A 217 4.06 -10.39 9.20
C VAL A 217 3.69 -9.23 8.27
N GLY A 218 2.97 -8.23 8.77
CA GLY A 218 2.59 -7.04 8.01
C GLY A 218 3.77 -6.22 7.53
N VAL A 219 4.78 -6.03 8.37
CA VAL A 219 6.02 -5.32 8.01
C VAL A 219 6.78 -6.10 6.94
N VAL A 220 6.97 -7.42 7.11
CA VAL A 220 7.67 -8.25 6.13
C VAL A 220 6.93 -8.25 4.79
N ALA A 221 5.61 -8.43 4.81
CA ALA A 221 4.78 -8.37 3.62
C ALA A 221 4.83 -6.99 2.96
N GLY A 222 4.71 -5.91 3.73
CA GLY A 222 4.75 -4.53 3.24
C GLY A 222 6.08 -4.19 2.59
N VAL A 223 7.21 -4.56 3.20
CA VAL A 223 8.54 -4.37 2.62
C VAL A 223 8.71 -5.20 1.35
N ALA A 224 8.31 -6.48 1.36
CA ALA A 224 8.40 -7.35 0.20
C ALA A 224 7.59 -6.81 -0.99
N PHE A 225 6.33 -6.43 -0.76
CA PHE A 225 5.47 -5.83 -1.78
C PHE A 225 5.99 -4.47 -2.24
N GLY A 226 6.49 -3.63 -1.33
CA GLY A 226 7.08 -2.34 -1.66
C GLY A 226 8.27 -2.50 -2.61
N VAL A 227 9.25 -3.34 -2.25
CA VAL A 227 10.42 -3.61 -3.09
C VAL A 227 10.02 -4.21 -4.44
N MET A 228 9.07 -5.17 -4.45
CA MET A 228 8.59 -5.80 -5.68
C MET A 228 7.90 -4.78 -6.60
N ALA A 229 6.97 -3.98 -6.06
CA ALA A 229 6.24 -2.97 -6.81
C ALA A 229 7.19 -1.92 -7.37
N THR A 230 8.08 -1.37 -6.54
CA THR A 230 9.10 -0.39 -6.97
C THR A 230 9.96 -0.95 -8.09
N ARG A 231 10.52 -2.16 -7.94
CA ARG A 231 11.35 -2.77 -9.00
C ARG A 231 10.56 -3.06 -10.28
N SER A 232 9.29 -3.47 -10.16
CA SER A 232 8.45 -3.80 -11.30
C SER A 232 8.09 -2.61 -12.19
N VAL A 233 8.15 -1.38 -11.63
CA VAL A 233 7.83 -0.13 -12.33
C VAL A 233 9.09 0.65 -12.69
N THR A 234 10.01 0.86 -11.75
CA THR A 234 11.17 1.73 -11.93
C THR A 234 12.19 1.17 -12.93
N ARG A 235 12.42 -0.15 -12.96
CA ARG A 235 13.37 -0.77 -13.90
C ARG A 235 12.93 -0.64 -15.37
N PRO A 236 11.71 -1.06 -15.77
CA PRO A 236 11.29 -0.90 -17.16
C PRO A 236 11.14 0.56 -17.56
N LEU A 237 10.75 1.45 -16.64
CA LEU A 237 10.70 2.88 -16.93
C LEU A 237 12.10 3.43 -17.23
N ALA A 238 13.12 2.96 -16.51
CA ALA A 238 14.51 3.31 -16.81
C ALA A 238 14.99 2.76 -18.16
N GLU A 239 14.54 1.57 -18.57
CA GLU A 239 14.81 1.01 -19.91
C GLU A 239 14.17 1.85 -21.01
N VAL A 240 12.90 2.21 -20.86
CA VAL A 240 12.19 3.10 -21.80
C VAL A 240 12.89 4.45 -21.90
N ARG A 241 13.30 5.04 -20.77
CA ARG A 241 14.05 6.29 -20.74
C ARG A 241 15.36 6.19 -21.55
N ARG A 242 16.16 5.14 -21.33
CA ARG A 242 17.44 4.94 -22.06
C ARG A 242 17.23 4.80 -23.56
N LEU A 243 16.18 4.11 -23.97
CA LEU A 243 15.82 3.96 -25.38
C LEU A 243 15.40 5.31 -25.98
N MET A 244 14.61 6.11 -25.27
CA MET A 244 14.27 7.46 -25.70
C MET A 244 15.50 8.36 -25.84
N GLU A 245 16.45 8.29 -24.89
CA GLU A 245 17.73 9.00 -24.97
C GLU A 245 18.55 8.57 -26.21
N THR A 246 18.54 7.28 -26.55
CA THR A 246 19.21 6.73 -27.76
C THR A 246 18.60 7.29 -29.05
N VAL A 247 17.27 7.26 -29.13
CA VAL A 247 16.50 7.80 -30.28
C VAL A 247 16.69 9.31 -30.40
N ALA A 248 16.70 10.04 -29.28
CA ALA A 248 16.97 11.48 -29.26
C ALA A 248 18.41 11.81 -29.72
N GLY A 249 19.36 10.89 -29.51
CA GLY A 249 20.72 10.98 -30.05
C GLY A 249 20.83 10.71 -31.55
N GLY A 250 19.72 10.39 -32.23
CA GLY A 250 19.68 10.12 -33.67
C GLY A 250 19.94 8.66 -34.05
N ASP A 251 20.20 7.78 -33.08
CA ASP A 251 20.32 6.35 -33.34
C ASP A 251 18.94 5.69 -33.39
N LEU A 252 18.43 5.54 -34.60
CA LEU A 252 17.19 4.84 -34.88
C LEU A 252 17.39 3.34 -35.12
N THR A 253 18.54 2.74 -34.83
CA THR A 253 18.76 1.29 -35.05
C THR A 253 18.27 0.43 -33.89
N ALA A 254 17.95 1.03 -32.74
CA ALA A 254 17.53 0.32 -31.54
C ALA A 254 16.21 -0.47 -31.71
N ASP A 255 16.21 -1.73 -31.30
CA ASP A 255 15.05 -2.63 -31.32
C ASP A 255 14.17 -2.43 -30.07
N VAL A 256 12.90 -2.03 -30.28
CA VAL A 256 11.95 -1.79 -29.19
C VAL A 256 11.13 -3.05 -28.95
N ARG A 257 11.64 -3.94 -28.08
CA ARG A 257 10.95 -5.19 -27.73
C ARG A 257 9.86 -4.97 -26.69
N VAL A 258 8.61 -5.20 -27.07
CA VAL A 258 7.47 -5.22 -26.15
C VAL A 258 7.41 -6.60 -25.49
N THR A 259 7.73 -6.66 -24.20
CA THR A 259 7.76 -7.94 -23.43
C THR A 259 6.67 -8.04 -22.38
N ARG A 260 5.82 -7.02 -22.26
CA ARG A 260 4.81 -6.88 -21.21
C ARG A 260 3.44 -6.56 -21.80
N SER A 261 2.40 -6.92 -21.05
CA SER A 261 0.98 -6.68 -21.40
C SER A 261 0.30 -5.66 -20.46
N ASP A 262 1.07 -4.91 -19.68
CA ASP A 262 0.60 -3.86 -18.78
C ASP A 262 0.76 -2.46 -19.41
N GLU A 263 0.49 -1.40 -18.65
CA GLU A 263 0.62 -0.01 -19.12
C GLU A 263 2.04 0.32 -19.60
N LEU A 264 3.08 -0.34 -19.06
CA LEU A 264 4.45 -0.16 -19.53
C LEU A 264 4.69 -0.87 -20.86
N GLY A 265 4.01 -1.99 -21.11
CA GLY A 265 3.94 -2.63 -22.44
C GLY A 265 3.27 -1.74 -23.48
N GLU A 266 2.15 -1.10 -23.14
CA GLU A 266 1.47 -0.13 -24.02
C GLU A 266 2.36 1.09 -24.33
N LEU A 267 3.13 1.55 -23.33
CA LEU A 267 4.14 2.62 -23.51
C LEU A 267 5.27 2.17 -24.45
N GLN A 268 5.82 0.97 -24.25
CA GLN A 268 6.84 0.40 -25.14
C GLN A 268 6.33 0.26 -26.58
N GLN A 269 5.09 -0.20 -26.75
CA GLN A 269 4.47 -0.35 -28.07
C GLN A 269 4.27 0.99 -28.78
N SER A 270 3.90 2.03 -28.02
CA SER A 270 3.76 3.39 -28.55
C SER A 270 5.12 3.98 -28.93
N LEU A 271 6.16 3.72 -28.14
CA LEU A 271 7.54 4.10 -28.47
C LEU A 271 8.05 3.38 -29.74
N ALA A 272 7.76 2.09 -29.89
CA ALA A 272 8.12 1.32 -31.09
C ALA A 272 7.55 1.96 -32.37
N ARG A 273 6.24 2.29 -32.35
CA ARG A 273 5.57 2.97 -33.47
C ARG A 273 6.20 4.34 -33.79
N MET A 274 6.62 5.09 -32.76
CA MET A 274 7.30 6.37 -32.95
C MET A 274 8.66 6.19 -33.65
N VAL A 275 9.46 5.22 -33.22
CA VAL A 275 10.77 4.92 -33.83
C VAL A 275 10.60 4.46 -35.28
N ASP A 276 9.63 3.61 -35.57
CA ASP A 276 9.36 3.16 -36.94
C ASP A 276 8.90 4.31 -37.86
N GLY A 277 8.08 5.23 -37.34
CA GLY A 277 7.72 6.46 -38.04
C GLY A 277 8.94 7.33 -38.36
N LEU A 278 9.83 7.55 -37.39
CA LEU A 278 11.08 8.29 -37.59
C LEU A 278 12.00 7.62 -38.62
N ARG A 279 12.12 6.28 -38.59
CA ARG A 279 12.87 5.51 -39.61
C ARG A 279 12.27 5.68 -41.01
N GLY A 280 10.94 5.76 -41.11
CA GLY A 280 10.23 6.04 -42.36
C GLY A 280 10.61 7.41 -42.91
N LEU A 281 10.48 8.46 -42.09
CA LEU A 281 10.82 9.83 -42.46
C LEU A 281 12.28 9.98 -42.90
N VAL A 282 13.24 9.37 -42.17
CA VAL A 282 14.66 9.42 -42.55
C VAL A 282 14.92 8.72 -43.90
N ARG A 283 14.24 7.59 -44.18
CA ARG A 283 14.34 6.91 -45.48
C ARG A 283 13.79 7.75 -46.62
N GLU A 284 12.64 8.38 -46.42
CA GLU A 284 12.02 9.27 -47.42
C GLU A 284 12.91 10.48 -47.73
N VAL A 285 13.44 11.13 -46.69
CA VAL A 285 14.39 12.25 -46.86
C VAL A 285 15.63 11.80 -47.62
N ARG A 286 16.22 10.65 -47.29
CA ARG A 286 17.39 10.12 -48.00
C ARG A 286 17.10 9.83 -49.47
N SER A 287 15.96 9.20 -49.77
CA SER A 287 15.54 8.95 -51.16
C SER A 287 15.32 10.26 -51.93
N GLY A 288 14.77 11.29 -51.27
CA GLY A 288 14.64 12.62 -51.85
C GLY A 288 15.99 13.26 -52.16
N VAL A 289 16.95 13.18 -51.24
CA VAL A 289 18.33 13.66 -51.44
C VAL A 289 19.03 12.91 -52.58
N ASP A 290 18.89 11.59 -52.69
CA ASP A 290 19.46 10.79 -53.78
C ASP A 290 18.86 11.20 -55.14
N SER A 291 17.56 11.50 -55.17
CA SER A 291 16.86 11.97 -56.36
C SER A 291 17.35 13.36 -56.78
N VAL A 292 17.49 14.29 -55.83
CA VAL A 292 18.06 15.63 -56.05
C VAL A 292 19.52 15.54 -56.52
N THR A 293 20.32 14.65 -55.94
CA THR A 293 21.72 14.42 -56.33
C THR A 293 21.82 13.90 -57.76
N THR A 294 20.94 12.96 -58.13
CA THR A 294 20.87 12.42 -59.49
C THR A 294 20.47 13.51 -60.49
N ALA A 295 19.41 14.27 -60.19
CA ALA A 295 18.95 15.37 -61.04
C ALA A 295 20.02 16.45 -61.20
N SER A 296 20.74 16.80 -60.12
CA SER A 296 21.86 17.76 -60.15
C SER A 296 23.00 17.28 -61.03
N SER A 297 23.31 15.97 -61.01
CA SER A 297 24.33 15.36 -61.86
C SER A 297 23.93 15.39 -63.34
N GLN A 298 22.64 15.16 -63.64
CA GLN A 298 22.09 15.27 -65.00
C GLN A 298 22.11 16.72 -65.50
N ILE A 299 21.76 17.70 -64.65
CA ILE A 299 21.86 19.12 -64.97
C ILE A 299 23.31 19.51 -65.27
N ALA A 300 24.27 19.07 -64.44
CA ALA A 300 25.68 19.35 -64.67
C ALA A 300 26.18 18.78 -66.00
N ALA A 301 25.82 17.53 -66.32
CA ALA A 301 26.14 16.91 -67.61
C ALA A 301 25.49 17.65 -68.79
N GLY A 302 24.21 18.04 -68.66
CA GLY A 302 23.49 18.81 -69.67
C GLY A 302 24.08 20.21 -69.90
N ASN A 303 24.52 20.89 -68.84
CA ASN A 303 25.23 22.16 -68.96
C ASN A 303 26.57 22.01 -69.69
N LEU A 304 27.29 20.91 -69.48
CA LEU A 304 28.55 20.65 -70.18
C LEU A 304 28.32 20.43 -71.69
N ASP A 305 27.30 19.63 -72.05
CA ASP A 305 26.90 19.43 -73.46
C ASP A 305 26.48 20.74 -74.12
N LEU A 306 25.65 21.54 -73.43
CA LEU A 306 25.22 22.84 -73.94
C LEU A 306 26.39 23.80 -74.12
N SER A 307 27.34 23.82 -73.18
CA SER A 307 28.57 24.61 -73.29
C SER A 307 29.38 24.20 -74.53
N SER A 308 29.60 22.90 -74.73
CA SER A 308 30.31 22.37 -75.91
C SER A 308 29.62 22.74 -77.22
N ARG A 309 28.29 22.64 -77.29
CA ARG A 309 27.51 23.04 -78.48
C ARG A 309 27.54 24.56 -78.71
N THR A 310 27.58 25.34 -77.64
CA THR A 310 27.72 26.79 -77.72
C THR A 310 29.09 27.18 -78.26
N GLU A 311 30.16 26.48 -77.85
CA GLU A 311 31.51 26.65 -78.41
C GLU A 311 31.57 26.26 -79.90
N GLU A 312 30.98 25.13 -80.29
CA GLU A 312 30.91 24.70 -81.69
C GLU A 312 30.11 25.68 -82.56
N GLN A 313 28.97 26.17 -82.05
CA GLN A 313 28.16 27.17 -82.72
C GLN A 313 28.90 28.51 -82.86
N ALA A 314 29.64 28.94 -81.83
CA ALA A 314 30.50 30.12 -81.91
C ALA A 314 31.57 29.95 -82.99
N SER A 315 32.22 28.79 -83.08
CA SER A 315 33.19 28.47 -84.14
C SER A 315 32.56 28.51 -85.54
N SER A 316 31.35 27.98 -85.70
CA SER A 316 30.62 27.99 -86.99
C SER A 316 30.22 29.41 -87.39
N LEU A 317 29.87 30.26 -86.42
CA LEU A 317 29.59 31.67 -86.62
C LEU A 317 30.85 32.45 -87.01
N GLU A 318 32.01 32.14 -86.43
CA GLU A 318 33.31 32.70 -86.87
C GLU A 318 33.62 32.31 -88.32
N GLU A 319 33.44 31.05 -88.70
CA GLU A 319 33.65 30.60 -90.08
C GLU A 319 32.67 31.26 -91.06
N THR A 320 31.41 31.43 -90.65
CA THR A 320 30.41 32.16 -91.43
C THR A 320 30.78 33.63 -91.57
N ALA A 321 31.26 34.27 -90.50
CA ALA A 321 31.73 35.66 -90.54
C ALA A 321 32.93 35.82 -91.47
N SER A 322 33.90 34.90 -91.42
CA SER A 322 35.05 34.87 -92.32
C SER A 322 34.62 34.67 -93.78
N SER A 323 33.70 33.73 -94.03
CA SER A 323 33.12 33.53 -95.37
C SER A 323 32.40 34.77 -95.88
N MET A 324 31.69 35.49 -94.98
CA MET A 324 31.04 36.76 -95.31
C MET A 324 32.05 37.87 -95.61
N GLU A 325 33.21 37.91 -94.95
CA GLU A 325 34.31 38.83 -95.29
C GLU A 325 34.87 38.53 -96.69
N GLU A 326 35.08 37.26 -97.02
CA GLU A 326 35.56 36.83 -98.34
C GLU A 326 34.53 37.11 -99.45
N ILE A 327 33.25 36.82 -99.22
CA ILE A 327 32.15 37.17 -100.12
C ILE A 327 32.09 38.69 -100.30
N THR A 328 32.18 39.47 -99.23
CA THR A 328 32.18 40.94 -99.31
C THR A 328 33.37 41.45 -100.12
N GLY A 329 34.54 40.82 -99.97
CA GLY A 329 35.72 41.07 -100.80
C GLY A 329 35.45 40.78 -102.28
N THR A 330 34.85 39.62 -102.58
CA THR A 330 34.51 39.20 -103.94
C THR A 330 33.45 40.10 -104.57
N VAL A 331 32.43 40.52 -103.81
CA VAL A 331 31.41 41.48 -104.25
C VAL A 331 32.01 42.84 -104.53
N ARG A 332 32.94 43.33 -103.69
CA ARG A 332 33.71 44.56 -103.99
C ARG A 332 34.48 44.41 -105.30
N GLN A 333 35.19 43.30 -105.50
CA GLN A 333 35.93 43.02 -106.71
C GLN A 333 35.03 42.91 -107.95
N ALA A 334 33.86 42.29 -107.83
CA ALA A 334 32.85 42.20 -108.89
C ALA A 334 32.26 43.58 -109.22
N ALA A 335 31.99 44.40 -108.22
CA ALA A 335 31.52 45.77 -108.41
C ALA A 335 32.58 46.64 -109.11
N ASP A 336 33.86 46.52 -108.74
CA ASP A 336 34.94 47.23 -109.42
C ASP A 336 35.14 46.72 -110.87
N SER A 337 35.02 45.41 -111.09
CA SER A 337 35.04 44.82 -112.44
C SER A 337 33.86 45.31 -113.30
N ALA A 338 32.66 45.41 -112.72
CA ALA A 338 31.50 45.96 -113.40
C ALA A 338 31.67 47.45 -113.73
N ARG A 339 32.29 48.24 -112.84
CA ARG A 339 32.65 49.64 -113.12
C ARG A 339 33.68 49.74 -114.25
N GLN A 340 34.71 48.90 -114.25
CA GLN A 340 35.68 48.81 -115.34
C GLN A 340 35.01 48.42 -116.66
N ALA A 341 34.16 47.39 -116.67
CA ALA A 341 33.43 46.98 -117.86
C ALA A 341 32.49 48.08 -118.36
N THR A 342 31.82 48.81 -117.46
CA THR A 342 31.00 49.97 -117.81
C THR A 342 31.85 51.09 -118.43
N ALA A 343 33.02 51.38 -117.87
CA ALA A 343 33.95 52.35 -118.44
C ALA A 343 34.44 51.93 -119.84
N LEU A 344 34.80 50.66 -120.01
CA LEU A 344 35.24 50.09 -121.29
C LEU A 344 34.11 50.11 -122.33
N ALA A 345 32.89 49.78 -121.93
CA ALA A 345 31.70 49.86 -122.78
C ALA A 345 31.38 51.31 -123.17
N ALA A 346 31.55 52.27 -122.26
CA ALA A 346 31.40 53.69 -122.55
C ALA A 346 32.50 54.18 -123.53
N GLU A 347 33.74 53.73 -123.38
CA GLU A 347 34.84 54.02 -124.31
C GLU A 347 34.61 53.40 -125.70
N ALA A 348 34.17 52.14 -125.75
CA ALA A 348 33.82 51.44 -126.99
C ALA A 348 32.62 52.10 -127.68
N SER A 349 31.59 52.50 -126.92
CA SER A 349 30.46 53.30 -127.42
C SER A 349 30.93 54.65 -127.95
N GLY A 350 31.82 55.34 -127.24
CA GLY A 350 32.44 56.59 -127.71
C GLY A 350 33.27 56.41 -128.99
N THR A 351 33.92 55.26 -129.15
CA THR A 351 34.68 54.90 -130.36
C THR A 351 33.76 54.55 -131.52
N ALA A 352 32.68 53.81 -131.28
CA ALA A 352 31.64 53.53 -132.27
C ALA A 352 30.93 54.82 -132.71
N LYS A 353 30.71 55.78 -131.80
CA LYS A 353 30.14 57.10 -132.11
C LYS A 353 31.07 57.92 -133.00
N ARG A 354 32.38 57.95 -132.69
CA ARG A 354 33.41 58.56 -133.55
C ARG A 354 33.52 57.85 -134.90
N GLY A 355 33.43 56.51 -134.94
CA GLY A 355 33.37 55.73 -136.17
C GLY A 355 32.13 56.05 -137.02
N GLY A 356 30.97 56.24 -136.39
CA GLY A 356 29.73 56.67 -137.05
C GLY A 356 29.83 58.07 -137.66
N GLU A 357 30.49 59.03 -136.99
CA GLU A 357 30.75 60.35 -137.57
C GLU A 357 31.71 60.31 -138.78
N VAL A 358 32.67 59.40 -138.79
CA VAL A 358 33.61 59.22 -139.92
C VAL A 358 32.89 58.60 -141.11
N ILE A 359 32.03 57.61 -140.91
CA ILE A 359 31.18 57.04 -141.97
C ILE A 359 30.21 58.10 -142.51
N GLY A 360 29.61 58.91 -141.63
CA GLY A 360 28.71 60.00 -142.03
C GLY A 360 29.37 61.09 -142.88
N ARG A 361 30.69 61.32 -142.73
CA ARG A 361 31.46 62.28 -143.54
C ARG A 361 31.92 61.75 -144.91
N VAL A 362 31.70 60.47 -145.22
CA VAL A 362 32.09 59.85 -146.50
C VAL A 362 30.89 59.70 -147.46
N VAL A 363 29.66 60.00 -147.02
CA VAL A 363 28.42 59.77 -147.80
C VAL A 363 27.69 61.09 -148.16
N ALA A 364 28.38 62.23 -148.20
CA ALA A 364 27.82 63.49 -148.72
C ALA A 364 28.81 64.23 -149.62
#